data_AF-A0A146KJH1-F1
#
_entry.id   AF-A0A146KJH1-F1
#
_cell.length_a   1.000
_cell.length_b   1.000
_cell.length_c   1.000
_cell.angle_alpha   90.00
_cell.angle_beta   90.00
_cell.angle_gamma   90.00
#
_symmetry.space_group_name_H-M   'P 1'
#
loop_
_entity.id
_entity.type
_entity.pdbx_description
1 polymer ?
#
loop_
_entity_poly.entity_id
_entity_poly.type
_entity_poly.pdbx_seq_one_letter_code
_entity_poly.pdbx_strand_id
1 'polypeptide(L)'
;GYKRLLKEAYSKAKVKPEELAYLEADGVASRKVDAQELNAVSEVLLPGRRTPLLIGSVKSNLGHAEAASSLISVVKALIAMEKGVIPPNLNYSSPNPDVPALVSGKLQVVTEPCPLEGDVIGVSSIGVAGPYSHIVLKRNPKTKSRVLEAGRLPEDGLPRLVLLTNRSPENILENKKRLEEAPIDVEFVSLMNNFAKDGVRNYLYRGFTVLNGTPNKYNHIDAYSSGSGKRPVWFIFSGMGSQWPGMAKFLMQLPVFARAIHTCHNTLLSKGLNLLDAVTNEDPKIFDNILNAFVGIAAVQIGLVDVLRCVGVEPDGIIGHSLGEQGCGYADGCFTTEQMILSAYARGKASLDAGLIKGMMAAVGMGYLEMKDQLPGNVEIACHNSKDSCTLSGPAEEVAAYVEELKGRGVFAKAVNVGDIAFHSKYI
;
A
#
# COMPACT_ATOMS: atom_id res chain seq x y z
N GLY A 1 13.41 49.30 11.51
CA GLY A 1 12.73 48.31 10.67
C GLY A 1 12.55 47.00 11.41
N TYR A 2 13.64 46.25 11.60
CA TYR A 2 13.60 44.87 12.10
C TYR A 2 12.84 44.63 13.42
N LYS A 3 13.03 45.47 14.45
CA LYS A 3 12.28 45.37 15.73
C LYS A 3 10.75 45.38 15.53
N ARG A 4 10.26 46.23 14.61
CA ARG A 4 8.84 46.32 14.28
C ARG A 4 8.36 45.05 13.59
N LEU A 5 9.14 44.54 12.63
CA LEU A 5 8.86 43.29 11.94
C LEU A 5 8.74 42.11 12.90
N LEU A 6 9.69 41.97 13.85
CA LEU A 6 9.62 40.91 14.87
C LEU A 6 8.32 41.01 15.68
N LYS A 7 8.00 42.19 16.23
CA LYS A 7 6.76 42.38 17.00
C LYS A 7 5.51 42.02 16.20
N GLU A 8 5.45 42.45 14.94
CA GLU A 8 4.34 42.14 14.04
C GLU A 8 4.24 40.64 13.71
N ALA A 9 5.38 39.97 13.46
CA ALA A 9 5.41 38.55 13.12
C ALA A 9 4.86 37.67 14.25
N TYR A 10 5.34 37.87 15.49
CA TYR A 10 4.87 37.11 16.65
C TYR A 10 3.41 37.43 17.00
N SER A 11 3.01 38.71 16.89
CA SER A 11 1.62 39.12 17.07
C SER A 11 0.68 38.45 16.05
N LYS A 12 1.04 38.47 14.76
CA LYS A 12 0.25 37.82 13.70
C LYS A 12 0.22 36.30 13.83
N ALA A 13 1.34 35.69 14.23
CA ALA A 13 1.43 34.26 14.49
C ALA A 13 0.66 33.84 15.75
N LYS A 14 0.25 34.78 16.61
CA LYS A 14 -0.35 34.53 17.92
C LYS A 14 0.54 33.64 18.79
N VAL A 15 1.85 33.85 18.70
CA VAL A 15 2.87 33.13 19.48
C VAL A 15 3.56 34.14 20.38
N LYS A 16 3.68 33.82 21.67
CA LYS A 16 4.42 34.67 22.60
C LYS A 16 5.93 34.53 22.35
N PRO A 17 6.73 35.61 22.43
CA PRO A 17 8.18 35.51 22.21
C PRO A 17 8.90 34.50 23.12
N GLU A 18 8.36 34.24 24.31
CA GLU A 18 8.89 33.25 25.26
C GLU A 18 8.70 31.80 24.79
N GLU A 19 7.74 31.54 23.88
CA GLU A 19 7.52 30.21 23.29
C GLU A 19 8.56 29.86 22.23
N LEU A 20 9.36 30.83 21.78
CA LEU A 20 10.43 30.60 20.80
C LEU A 20 11.51 29.69 21.40
N ALA A 21 11.66 28.50 20.84
CA ALA A 21 12.67 27.54 21.26
C ALA A 21 14.04 27.85 20.65
N TYR A 22 14.05 28.21 19.36
CA TYR A 22 15.27 28.43 18.59
C TYR A 22 15.10 29.57 17.61
N LEU A 23 16.16 30.37 17.42
CA LEU A 23 16.26 31.36 16.36
C LEU A 23 17.39 31.02 15.40
N GLU A 24 17.02 30.68 14.17
CA GLU A 24 17.93 30.68 13.03
C GLU A 24 18.08 32.13 12.55
N ALA A 25 19.12 32.79 13.06
CA ALA A 25 19.47 34.16 12.72
C ALA A 25 20.04 34.27 11.31
N ASP A 26 20.08 35.47 10.77
CA ASP A 26 20.73 35.73 9.50
C ASP A 26 22.24 35.49 9.63
N GLY A 27 22.89 36.12 10.62
CA GLY A 27 24.27 35.83 11.01
C GLY A 27 25.24 35.88 9.82
N VAL A 28 25.40 37.07 9.23
CA VAL A 28 26.18 37.29 7.99
C VAL A 28 27.69 37.37 8.24
N ALA A 29 28.14 37.12 9.47
CA ALA A 29 29.53 37.20 9.90
C ALA A 29 30.12 38.62 9.74
N SER A 30 29.28 39.64 9.87
CA SER A 30 29.70 41.04 9.94
C SER A 30 29.47 41.53 11.35
N ARG A 31 30.55 41.81 12.10
CA ARG A 31 30.51 42.24 13.50
C ARG A 31 29.45 43.31 13.78
N LYS A 32 29.35 44.32 12.89
CA LYS A 32 28.38 45.42 13.02
C LYS A 32 26.95 44.99 12.70
N VAL A 33 26.76 44.24 11.62
CA VAL A 33 25.41 43.83 11.16
C VAL A 33 24.83 42.78 12.11
N ASP A 34 25.63 41.81 12.52
CA ASP A 34 25.24 40.78 13.50
C ASP A 34 24.90 41.44 14.84
N ALA A 35 25.65 42.47 15.27
CA ALA A 35 25.29 43.22 16.46
C ALA A 35 23.96 43.97 16.33
N GLN A 36 23.69 44.58 15.17
CA GLN A 36 22.40 45.24 14.92
C GLN A 36 21.24 44.24 14.92
N GLU A 37 21.42 43.06 14.30
CA GLU A 37 20.45 41.98 14.29
C GLU A 37 20.15 41.49 15.70
N LEU A 38 21.18 41.04 16.42
CA LEU A 38 21.02 40.37 17.70
C LEU A 38 20.60 41.32 18.82
N ASN A 39 20.97 42.61 18.75
CA ASN A 39 20.44 43.60 19.69
C ASN A 39 18.95 43.87 19.45
N ALA A 40 18.50 43.89 18.19
CA ALA A 40 17.07 44.00 17.89
C ALA A 40 16.27 42.77 18.35
N VAL A 41 16.84 41.57 18.17
CA VAL A 41 16.31 40.32 18.74
C VAL A 41 16.24 40.42 20.27
N SER A 42 17.30 40.90 20.90
CA SER A 42 17.39 40.97 22.36
C SER A 42 16.29 41.83 22.98
N GLU A 43 15.95 42.95 22.34
CA GLU A 43 14.91 43.85 22.84
C GLU A 43 13.49 43.33 22.65
N VAL A 44 13.25 42.48 21.66
CA VAL A 44 11.90 42.03 21.30
C VAL A 44 11.60 40.63 21.83
N LEU A 45 12.58 39.72 21.79
CA LEU A 45 12.37 38.30 22.04
C LEU A 45 12.83 37.84 23.42
N LEU A 46 13.73 38.57 24.10
CA LEU A 46 14.23 38.19 25.43
C LEU A 46 13.42 38.69 26.63
N PRO A 47 12.64 39.80 26.58
CA PRO A 47 11.82 40.18 27.72
C PRO A 47 10.93 39.02 28.17
N GLY A 48 10.83 38.80 29.49
CA GLY A 48 9.99 37.74 30.07
C GLY A 48 10.58 36.32 30.02
N ARG A 49 11.67 36.08 29.28
CA ARG A 49 12.30 34.76 29.20
C ARG A 49 13.02 34.39 30.51
N ARG A 50 12.87 33.12 30.91
CA ARG A 50 13.56 32.51 32.06
C ARG A 50 14.80 31.72 31.67
N THR A 51 14.81 31.19 30.46
CA THR A 51 15.93 30.42 29.88
C THR A 51 16.56 31.19 28.72
N PRO A 52 17.84 30.95 28.42
CA PRO A 52 18.48 31.50 27.24
C PRO A 52 17.68 31.18 25.96
N LEU A 53 17.68 32.10 25.01
CA LEU A 53 17.22 31.79 23.66
C LEU A 53 18.38 31.15 22.89
N LEU A 54 18.18 29.91 22.45
CA LEU A 54 19.13 29.23 21.58
C LEU A 54 19.13 29.89 20.20
N ILE A 55 20.33 30.17 19.68
CA ILE A 55 20.49 30.79 18.36
C ILE A 55 21.53 30.06 17.51
N GLY A 56 21.42 30.21 16.19
CA GLY A 56 22.44 29.80 15.24
C GLY A 56 22.24 30.42 13.86
N SER A 57 23.09 30.03 12.91
CA SER A 57 23.00 30.39 11.50
C SER A 57 23.68 29.30 10.66
N VAL A 58 22.94 28.75 9.70
CA VAL A 58 23.42 27.78 8.69
C VAL A 58 24.54 28.35 7.83
N LYS A 59 24.68 29.68 7.75
CA LYS A 59 25.75 30.32 6.99
C LYS A 59 27.13 29.97 7.54
N SER A 60 27.24 29.63 8.82
CA SER A 60 28.49 29.10 9.39
C SER A 60 28.89 27.73 8.83
N ASN A 61 27.93 26.93 8.37
CA ASN A 61 28.13 25.58 7.84
C ASN A 61 28.31 25.55 6.31
N LEU A 62 27.55 26.38 5.58
CA LEU A 62 27.45 26.32 4.11
C LEU A 62 27.92 27.60 3.40
N GLY A 63 28.26 28.65 4.15
CA GLY A 63 28.49 29.99 3.61
C GLY A 63 27.18 30.75 3.30
N HIS A 64 27.32 31.97 2.80
CA HIS A 64 26.18 32.82 2.47
C HIS A 64 25.71 32.55 1.03
N ALA A 65 24.61 31.81 0.87
CA ALA A 65 24.02 31.48 -0.43
C ALA A 65 23.15 32.60 -1.04
N GLU A 66 23.48 33.86 -0.73
CA GLU A 66 22.80 35.07 -1.22
C GLU A 66 21.25 34.94 -1.22
N ALA A 67 20.62 35.01 -2.39
CA ALA A 67 19.17 34.93 -2.57
C ALA A 67 18.53 33.63 -2.05
N ALA A 68 19.29 32.52 -1.97
CA ALA A 68 18.80 31.25 -1.46
C ALA A 68 18.94 31.11 0.07
N SER A 69 19.59 32.07 0.75
CA SER A 69 19.93 31.94 2.17
C SER A 69 18.71 31.72 3.06
N SER A 70 17.61 32.41 2.78
CA SER A 70 16.36 32.26 3.56
C SER A 70 15.78 30.86 3.44
N LEU A 71 15.78 30.27 2.23
CA LEU A 71 15.30 28.90 2.01
C LEU A 71 16.20 27.87 2.69
N ILE A 72 17.52 28.04 2.66
CA ILE A 72 18.45 27.13 3.34
C ILE A 72 18.25 27.16 4.86
N SER A 73 18.05 28.35 5.44
CA SER A 73 17.73 28.50 6.86
C SER A 73 16.39 27.84 7.22
N VAL A 74 15.36 27.95 6.36
CA VAL A 74 14.11 27.21 6.53
C VAL A 74 14.33 25.70 6.46
N VAL A 75 15.14 25.20 5.53
CA VAL A 75 15.47 23.76 5.44
C VAL A 75 16.16 23.26 6.71
N LYS A 76 17.13 24.01 7.26
CA LYS A 76 17.76 23.66 8.54
C LYS A 76 16.74 23.63 9.68
N ALA A 77 15.84 24.62 9.75
CA ALA A 77 14.78 24.65 10.75
C ALA A 77 13.84 23.44 10.64
N LEU A 78 13.43 23.06 9.42
CA LEU A 78 12.60 21.88 9.19
C LEU A 78 13.32 20.58 9.56
N ILE A 79 14.62 20.45 9.24
CA ILE A 79 15.43 19.30 9.66
C ILE A 79 15.50 19.24 11.18
N ALA A 80 15.71 20.37 11.86
CA ALA A 80 15.74 20.44 13.32
C ALA A 80 14.40 20.03 13.95
N MET A 81 13.28 20.48 13.37
CA MET A 81 11.93 20.07 13.79
C MET A 81 11.68 18.58 13.55
N GLU A 82 12.03 18.03 12.39
CA GLU A 82 11.83 16.61 12.08
C GLU A 82 12.68 15.70 12.98
N LYS A 83 13.92 16.09 13.27
CA LYS A 83 14.86 15.30 14.07
C LYS A 83 14.78 15.58 15.58
N GLY A 84 14.17 16.70 16.00
CA GLY A 84 14.15 17.14 17.39
C GLY A 84 15.52 17.59 17.92
N VAL A 85 16.47 17.91 17.04
CA VAL A 85 17.85 18.29 17.39
C VAL A 85 18.27 19.48 16.53
N ILE A 86 18.78 20.52 17.17
CA ILE A 86 19.34 21.72 16.54
C ILE A 86 20.79 21.40 16.10
N PRO A 87 21.10 21.49 14.79
CA PRO A 87 22.47 21.29 14.31
C PRO A 87 23.40 22.41 14.80
N PRO A 88 24.67 22.07 15.14
CA PRO A 88 25.62 23.03 15.66
C PRO A 88 26.06 24.08 14.63
N ASN A 89 26.25 25.30 15.11
CA ASN A 89 27.01 26.35 14.44
C ASN A 89 28.50 26.02 14.45
N LEU A 90 29.16 26.33 13.34
CA LEU A 90 30.62 26.26 13.24
C LEU A 90 31.25 27.62 13.51
N ASN A 91 32.58 27.61 13.71
CA ASN A 91 33.41 28.81 13.76
C ASN A 91 33.04 29.81 14.88
N TYR A 92 32.45 29.34 15.98
CA TYR A 92 32.14 30.16 17.15
C TYR A 92 33.18 29.93 18.26
N SER A 93 34.05 30.90 18.49
CA SER A 93 35.13 30.83 19.50
C SER A 93 34.91 31.77 20.68
N SER A 94 34.47 32.99 20.43
CA SER A 94 34.17 33.99 21.46
C SER A 94 32.97 34.87 21.07
N PRO A 95 32.18 35.35 22.05
CA PRO A 95 31.02 36.18 21.78
C PRO A 95 31.43 37.55 21.22
N ASN A 96 30.63 38.10 20.31
CA ASN A 96 30.78 39.48 19.85
C ASN A 96 30.53 40.44 21.04
N PRO A 97 31.52 41.26 21.46
CA PRO A 97 31.38 42.13 22.63
C PRO A 97 30.33 43.24 22.44
N ASP A 98 29.96 43.53 21.18
CA ASP A 98 28.94 44.54 20.85
C ASP A 98 27.49 43.99 21.02
N VAL A 99 27.35 42.74 21.50
CA VAL A 99 26.08 42.06 21.78
C VAL A 99 26.04 41.62 23.24
N PRO A 100 25.54 42.46 24.17
CA PRO A 100 25.53 42.15 25.60
C PRO A 100 24.78 40.86 25.95
N ALA A 101 23.76 40.49 25.17
CA ALA A 101 23.01 39.26 25.39
C ALA A 101 23.81 37.98 25.10
N LEU A 102 24.78 38.02 24.18
CA LEU A 102 25.71 36.91 23.95
C LEU A 102 26.73 36.81 25.09
N VAL A 103 27.28 37.96 25.52
CA VAL A 103 28.26 38.01 26.62
C VAL A 103 27.65 37.54 27.94
N SER A 104 26.39 37.90 28.23
CA SER A 104 25.67 37.48 29.43
C SER A 104 25.03 36.09 29.34
N GLY A 105 25.10 35.42 28.19
CA GLY A 105 24.53 34.09 27.97
C GLY A 105 23.00 34.06 27.83
N LYS A 106 22.32 35.21 27.68
CA LYS A 106 20.88 35.27 27.41
C LYS A 106 20.52 34.85 25.98
N LEU A 107 21.44 35.09 25.05
CA LEU A 107 21.48 34.42 23.75
C LEU A 107 22.60 33.37 23.82
N GLN A 108 22.27 32.13 23.46
CA GLN A 108 23.21 31.03 23.52
C GLN A 108 23.39 30.44 22.12
N VAL A 109 24.59 30.58 21.56
CA VAL A 109 24.92 29.97 20.27
C VAL A 109 25.02 28.46 20.46
N VAL A 110 24.33 27.70 19.61
CA VAL A 110 24.36 26.24 19.64
C VAL A 110 25.64 25.76 18.96
N THR A 111 26.65 25.31 19.73
CA THR A 111 27.94 24.83 19.19
C THR A 111 28.08 23.31 19.15
N GLU A 112 27.18 22.60 19.82
CA GLU A 112 27.10 21.13 19.83
C GLU A 112 25.66 20.71 19.49
N PRO A 113 25.42 19.48 19.00
CA PRO A 113 24.06 18.97 18.77
C PRO A 113 23.21 19.11 20.05
N CYS A 114 22.14 19.91 19.96
CA CYS A 114 21.33 20.28 21.13
C CYS A 114 19.87 19.85 20.90
N PRO A 115 19.19 19.22 21.87
CA PRO A 115 17.77 18.93 21.76
C PRO A 115 16.95 20.20 21.48
N LEU A 116 15.99 20.12 20.55
CA LEU A 116 15.04 21.19 20.31
C LEU A 116 13.91 21.09 21.35
N GLU A 117 14.04 21.83 22.45
CA GLU A 117 13.01 21.91 23.48
C GLU A 117 11.94 22.95 23.13
N GLY A 118 10.79 22.46 22.64
CA GLY A 118 9.65 23.27 22.20
C GLY A 118 9.39 23.16 20.70
N ASP A 119 8.31 23.81 20.25
CA ASP A 119 7.78 23.60 18.91
C ASP A 119 7.96 24.80 17.97
N VAL A 120 8.49 25.92 18.46
CA VAL A 120 8.55 27.18 17.69
C VAL A 120 9.98 27.51 17.31
N ILE A 121 10.22 27.67 16.01
CA ILE A 121 11.49 28.19 15.46
C ILE A 121 11.22 29.50 14.73
N GLY A 122 12.05 30.49 15.00
CA GLY A 122 12.13 31.73 14.24
C GLY A 122 13.22 31.61 13.19
N VAL A 123 12.97 32.12 11.99
CA VAL A 123 13.97 32.20 10.91
C VAL A 123 14.06 33.64 10.42
N SER A 124 15.25 34.22 10.46
CA SER A 124 15.50 35.60 10.04
C SER A 124 16.38 35.66 8.80
N SER A 125 16.13 36.66 7.96
CA SER A 125 17.04 36.99 6.86
C SER A 125 17.08 38.49 6.60
N ILE A 126 18.27 39.00 6.28
CA ILE A 126 18.52 40.42 6.04
C ILE A 126 19.13 40.58 4.65
N GLY A 127 18.42 41.28 3.76
CA GLY A 127 18.95 41.62 2.46
C GLY A 127 19.98 42.75 2.54
N VAL A 128 20.95 42.73 1.64
CA VAL A 128 22.04 43.73 1.56
C VAL A 128 21.50 45.17 1.47
N ALA A 129 20.37 45.38 0.79
CA ALA A 129 19.73 46.69 0.64
C ALA A 129 18.82 47.07 1.83
N GLY A 130 18.85 46.32 2.94
CA GLY A 130 18.05 46.56 4.14
C GLY A 130 16.64 45.97 4.23
N PRO A 131 16.08 45.15 3.29
CA PRO A 131 14.83 44.46 3.56
C PRO A 131 15.05 43.36 4.60
N TYR A 132 14.23 43.36 5.66
CA TYR A 132 14.23 42.33 6.70
C TYR A 132 13.08 41.36 6.43
N SER A 133 13.31 40.07 6.63
CA SER A 133 12.27 39.05 6.66
C SER A 133 12.39 38.20 7.93
N HIS A 134 11.24 37.73 8.43
CA HIS A 134 11.18 36.86 9.58
C HIS A 134 10.00 35.90 9.45
N ILE A 135 10.24 34.62 9.73
CA ILE A 135 9.24 33.55 9.67
C ILE A 135 9.17 32.90 11.05
N VAL A 136 7.95 32.71 11.55
CA VAL A 136 7.69 31.91 12.75
C VAL A 136 7.12 30.57 12.29
N LEU A 137 7.86 29.49 12.52
CA LEU A 137 7.46 28.13 12.20
C LEU A 137 7.03 27.42 13.48
N LYS A 138 5.94 26.64 13.41
CA LYS A 138 5.49 25.77 14.48
C LYS A 138 5.51 24.31 14.02
N ARG A 139 6.17 23.44 14.80
CA ARG A 139 6.27 22.00 14.55
C ARG A 139 4.88 21.35 14.58
N ASN A 140 4.65 20.40 13.67
CA ASN A 140 3.45 19.58 13.70
C ASN A 140 3.49 18.65 14.93
N PRO A 141 2.47 18.67 15.83
CA PRO A 141 2.48 17.85 17.04
C PRO A 141 2.30 16.34 16.76
N LYS A 142 1.93 15.95 15.54
CA LYS A 142 1.71 14.55 15.18
C LYS A 142 3.02 13.76 15.28
N THR A 143 3.04 12.76 16.15
CA THR A 143 4.09 11.73 16.15
C THR A 143 3.78 10.70 15.05
N LYS A 144 4.77 10.37 14.23
CA LYS A 144 4.62 9.37 13.16
C LYS A 144 4.41 7.97 13.73
N SER A 145 3.51 7.21 13.12
CA SER A 145 3.44 5.76 13.34
C SER A 145 4.55 5.08 12.55
N ARG A 146 5.63 4.69 13.23
CA ARG A 146 6.78 4.00 12.62
C ARG A 146 7.15 2.78 13.44
N VAL A 147 7.53 1.70 12.75
CA VAL A 147 8.26 0.61 13.40
C VAL A 147 9.66 1.13 13.72
N LEU A 148 10.14 0.93 14.95
CA LEU A 148 11.44 1.45 15.38
C LEU A 148 12.62 0.55 14.96
N GLU A 149 12.34 -0.72 14.64
CA GLU A 149 13.33 -1.73 14.30
C GLU A 149 13.16 -2.20 12.83
N ALA A 150 14.28 -2.30 12.11
CA ALA A 150 14.27 -2.85 10.76
C ALA A 150 13.85 -4.34 10.78
N GLY A 151 13.05 -4.76 9.82
CA GLY A 151 12.60 -6.15 9.67
C GLY A 151 11.38 -6.56 10.53
N ARG A 152 10.88 -5.69 11.42
CA ARG A 152 9.64 -5.93 12.17
C ARG A 152 8.42 -5.39 11.41
N LEU A 153 7.31 -6.12 11.46
CA LEU A 153 6.04 -5.67 10.88
C LEU A 153 5.36 -4.59 11.75
N PRO A 154 4.45 -3.78 11.18
CA PRO A 154 3.59 -2.88 11.95
C PRO A 154 2.72 -3.62 12.97
N GLU A 155 2.05 -2.88 13.86
CA GLU A 155 1.23 -3.45 14.95
C GLU A 155 0.12 -4.38 14.46
N ASP A 156 -0.38 -4.16 13.24
CA ASP A 156 -1.38 -5.03 12.60
C ASP A 156 -0.82 -6.36 12.07
N GLY A 157 0.50 -6.57 12.14
CA GLY A 157 1.16 -7.79 11.69
C GLY A 157 1.11 -8.01 10.18
N LEU A 158 0.73 -7.00 9.39
CA LEU A 158 0.56 -7.15 7.95
C LEU A 158 1.81 -6.71 7.17
N PRO A 159 2.24 -7.48 6.15
CA PRO A 159 3.22 -7.01 5.19
C PRO A 159 2.74 -5.77 4.44
N ARG A 160 3.67 -4.96 3.92
CA ARG A 160 3.33 -3.74 3.16
C ARG A 160 3.78 -3.85 1.71
N LEU A 161 2.83 -3.77 0.77
CA LEU A 161 3.12 -3.58 -0.65
C LEU A 161 3.57 -2.13 -0.88
N VAL A 162 4.74 -1.95 -1.49
CA VAL A 162 5.26 -0.65 -1.90
C VAL A 162 5.45 -0.65 -3.41
N LEU A 163 4.80 0.29 -4.08
CA LEU A 163 4.96 0.54 -5.49
C LEU A 163 6.22 1.37 -5.72
N LEU A 164 6.98 0.98 -6.72
CA LEU A 164 8.23 1.62 -7.12
C LEU A 164 8.09 2.19 -8.52
N THR A 165 8.61 3.40 -8.71
CA THR A 165 8.73 3.98 -10.04
C THR A 165 9.98 4.83 -10.11
N ASN A 166 10.69 4.76 -11.24
CA ASN A 166 11.88 5.59 -11.47
C ASN A 166 12.13 5.83 -12.97
N ARG A 167 13.06 6.74 -13.26
CA ARG A 167 13.56 7.00 -14.62
C ARG A 167 14.74 6.11 -14.99
N SER A 168 15.56 5.69 -14.02
CA SER A 168 16.72 4.84 -14.25
C SER A 168 16.59 3.50 -13.52
N PRO A 169 17.15 2.42 -14.11
CA PRO A 169 17.14 1.10 -13.49
C PRO A 169 17.99 1.05 -12.21
N GLU A 170 19.09 1.80 -12.14
CA GLU A 170 19.95 1.87 -10.96
C GLU A 170 19.21 2.50 -9.77
N ASN A 171 18.51 3.61 -10.01
CA ASN A 171 17.82 4.34 -8.95
C ASN A 171 16.61 3.58 -8.40
N ILE A 172 15.88 2.81 -9.22
CA ILE A 172 14.77 1.99 -8.71
C ILE A 172 15.29 0.84 -7.83
N LEU A 173 16.44 0.25 -8.19
CA LEU A 173 17.10 -0.78 -7.38
C LEU A 173 17.64 -0.22 -6.07
N GLU A 174 18.26 0.97 -6.10
CA GLU A 174 18.75 1.62 -4.89
C GLU A 174 17.60 2.02 -3.96
N ASN A 175 16.52 2.60 -4.50
CA ASN A 175 15.34 2.95 -3.70
C ASN A 175 14.68 1.71 -3.08
N LYS A 176 14.58 0.61 -3.84
CA LYS A 176 14.11 -0.68 -3.32
C LYS A 176 14.97 -1.14 -2.14
N LYS A 177 16.30 -1.15 -2.32
CA LYS A 177 17.24 -1.57 -1.28
C LYS A 177 17.08 -0.72 -0.01
N ARG A 178 17.05 0.60 -0.16
CA ARG A 178 16.83 1.54 0.97
C ARG A 178 15.51 1.29 1.69
N LEU A 179 14.44 0.98 0.96
CA LEU A 179 13.13 0.65 1.53
C LEU A 179 13.15 -0.68 2.31
N GLU A 180 13.85 -1.69 1.80
CA GLU A 180 13.94 -3.01 2.43
C GLU A 180 14.85 -3.02 3.67
N GLU A 181 15.86 -2.15 3.71
CA GLU A 181 16.79 -2.02 4.84
C GLU A 181 16.26 -1.06 5.93
N ALA A 182 15.32 -0.17 5.60
CA ALA A 182 14.74 0.79 6.54
C ALA A 182 13.63 0.18 7.40
N PRO A 183 13.42 0.68 8.64
CA PRO A 183 12.21 0.39 9.40
C PRO A 183 10.95 0.81 8.64
N ILE A 184 9.88 0.03 8.77
CA ILE A 184 8.63 0.29 8.06
C ILE A 184 7.94 1.55 8.65
N ASP A 185 7.86 2.59 7.83
CA ASP A 185 7.04 3.79 8.07
C ASP A 185 5.78 3.69 7.20
N VAL A 186 4.64 3.42 7.83
CA VAL A 186 3.36 3.19 7.15
C VAL A 186 2.88 4.45 6.41
N GLU A 187 3.20 5.63 6.95
CA GLU A 187 2.86 6.91 6.32
C GLU A 187 3.72 7.15 5.09
N PHE A 188 5.01 6.82 5.14
CA PHE A 188 5.90 6.89 3.99
C PHE A 188 5.52 5.89 2.90
N VAL A 189 5.15 4.66 3.26
CA VAL A 189 4.60 3.67 2.31
C VAL A 189 3.36 4.21 1.61
N SER A 190 2.43 4.81 2.38
CA SER A 190 1.23 5.43 1.80
C SER A 190 1.58 6.58 0.85
N LEU A 191 2.53 7.44 1.20
CA LEU A 191 3.01 8.51 0.34
C LEU A 191 3.57 7.97 -0.98
N MET A 192 4.43 6.95 -0.91
CA MET A 192 5.05 6.31 -2.07
C MET A 192 3.99 5.68 -3.00
N ASN A 193 3.03 4.95 -2.43
CA ASN A 193 1.95 4.34 -3.22
C ASN A 193 1.05 5.40 -3.85
N ASN A 194 0.71 6.47 -3.12
CA ASN A 194 -0.10 7.57 -3.65
C ASN A 194 0.60 8.32 -4.79
N PHE A 195 1.93 8.43 -4.73
CA PHE A 195 2.73 9.00 -5.82
C PHE A 195 2.78 8.09 -7.06
N ALA A 196 2.88 6.78 -6.85
CA ALA A 196 3.07 5.82 -7.94
C ALA A 196 1.77 5.34 -8.61
N LYS A 197 0.61 5.41 -7.93
CA LYS A 197 -0.65 4.78 -8.37
C LYS A 197 -1.13 5.19 -9.76
N ASP A 198 -1.01 6.49 -10.10
CA ASP A 198 -1.49 7.03 -11.38
C ASP A 198 -0.44 6.90 -12.49
N GLY A 199 0.76 6.42 -12.12
CA GLY A 199 1.91 6.45 -12.99
C GLY A 199 2.52 7.84 -13.12
N VAL A 200 3.85 7.88 -13.18
CA VAL A 200 4.58 9.14 -13.35
C VAL A 200 5.03 9.26 -14.80
N ARG A 201 4.71 10.40 -15.44
CA ARG A 201 5.10 10.65 -16.83
C ARG A 201 6.64 10.61 -16.96
N ASN A 202 7.12 9.97 -18.02
CA ASN A 202 8.54 9.78 -18.34
C ASN A 202 9.33 8.95 -17.31
N TYR A 203 8.65 8.19 -16.43
CA TYR A 203 9.31 7.19 -15.59
C TYR A 203 9.26 5.86 -16.33
N LEU A 204 10.45 5.40 -16.73
CA LEU A 204 10.64 4.25 -17.62
C LEU A 204 10.70 2.92 -16.87
N TYR A 205 10.61 2.94 -15.54
CA TYR A 205 10.66 1.74 -14.72
C TYR A 205 9.54 1.77 -13.70
N ARG A 206 8.90 0.60 -13.54
CA ARG A 206 7.92 0.35 -12.50
C ARG A 206 8.23 -0.98 -11.83
N GLY A 207 7.79 -1.12 -10.60
CA GLY A 207 7.95 -2.35 -9.87
C GLY A 207 7.20 -2.32 -8.57
N PHE A 208 7.39 -3.37 -7.79
CA PHE A 208 6.90 -3.44 -6.44
C PHE A 208 7.90 -4.18 -5.56
N THR A 209 7.76 -3.96 -4.26
CA THR A 209 8.36 -4.79 -3.22
C THR A 209 7.36 -4.98 -2.08
N VAL A 210 7.33 -6.17 -1.49
CA VAL A 210 6.51 -6.45 -0.29
C VAL A 210 7.43 -6.46 0.93
N LEU A 211 7.27 -5.49 1.82
CA LEU A 211 8.00 -5.42 3.08
C LEU A 211 7.44 -6.48 4.03
N ASN A 212 8.15 -7.61 4.12
CA ASN A 212 7.77 -8.80 4.88
C ASN A 212 8.97 -9.43 5.63
N GLY A 213 9.82 -8.60 6.24
CA GLY A 213 11.07 -9.03 6.86
C GLY A 213 12.18 -9.37 5.85
N THR A 214 13.34 -9.79 6.38
CA THR A 214 14.56 -10.05 5.61
C THR A 214 14.92 -11.55 5.66
N PRO A 215 15.20 -12.24 4.54
CA PRO A 215 15.28 -11.74 3.16
C PRO A 215 13.91 -11.60 2.46
N ASN A 216 13.74 -10.53 1.68
CA ASN A 216 12.53 -10.31 0.89
C ASN A 216 12.57 -11.06 -0.45
N LYS A 217 11.58 -11.95 -0.66
CA LYS A 217 11.44 -12.74 -1.90
C LYS A 217 10.35 -12.22 -2.84
N TYR A 218 9.53 -11.27 -2.40
CA TYR A 218 8.35 -10.81 -3.15
C TYR A 218 8.58 -9.41 -3.69
N ASN A 219 9.25 -9.34 -4.82
CA ASN A 219 9.53 -8.10 -5.52
C ASN A 219 9.67 -8.35 -7.02
N HIS A 220 9.40 -7.31 -7.80
CA HIS A 220 9.56 -7.33 -9.25
C HIS A 220 9.78 -5.92 -9.76
N ILE A 221 10.67 -5.75 -10.73
CA ILE A 221 10.93 -4.48 -11.42
C ILE A 221 11.00 -4.80 -12.90
N ASP A 222 10.33 -3.97 -13.70
CA ASP A 222 10.35 -4.08 -15.15
C ASP A 222 10.50 -2.70 -15.80
N ALA A 223 11.05 -2.71 -17.01
CA ALA A 223 11.02 -1.55 -17.89
C ALA A 223 9.57 -1.33 -18.36
N TYR A 224 9.12 -0.10 -18.24
CA TYR A 224 7.79 0.33 -18.63
C TYR A 224 7.89 1.40 -19.71
N SER A 225 7.47 1.06 -20.92
CA SER A 225 7.33 2.05 -21.99
C SER A 225 6.06 2.86 -21.77
N SER A 226 6.20 4.17 -21.60
CA SER A 226 5.09 5.10 -21.36
C SER A 226 4.19 5.36 -22.58
N GLY A 227 4.10 4.40 -23.50
CA GLY A 227 3.42 4.54 -24.80
C GLY A 227 2.42 3.45 -25.17
N SER A 228 2.15 2.45 -24.33
CA SER A 228 1.26 1.32 -24.67
C SER A 228 -0.25 1.61 -24.58
N GLY A 229 -0.65 2.87 -24.38
CA GLY A 229 -2.05 3.24 -24.18
C GLY A 229 -2.65 2.69 -22.87
N LYS A 230 -3.94 2.93 -22.64
CA LYS A 230 -4.66 2.30 -21.52
C LYS A 230 -4.77 0.81 -21.82
N ARG A 231 -4.23 -0.04 -20.95
CA ARG A 231 -4.40 -1.50 -21.03
C ARG A 231 -5.73 -1.86 -20.35
N PRO A 232 -6.65 -2.54 -21.05
CA PRO A 232 -7.92 -2.93 -20.44
C PRO A 232 -7.68 -3.95 -19.33
N VAL A 233 -8.35 -3.77 -18.20
CA VAL A 233 -8.34 -4.73 -17.08
C VAL A 233 -9.45 -5.75 -17.29
N TRP A 234 -9.12 -7.04 -17.28
CA TRP A 234 -10.11 -8.10 -17.37
C TRP A 234 -10.18 -8.89 -16.07
N PHE A 235 -11.37 -9.02 -15.50
CA PHE A 235 -11.60 -9.94 -14.38
C PHE A 235 -12.05 -11.28 -14.94
N ILE A 236 -11.31 -12.33 -14.59
CA ILE A 236 -11.59 -13.71 -15.02
C ILE A 236 -11.95 -14.53 -13.78
N PHE A 237 -13.17 -15.05 -13.75
CA PHE A 237 -13.69 -15.83 -12.63
C PHE A 237 -13.66 -17.32 -12.97
N SER A 238 -12.74 -18.05 -12.32
CA SER A 238 -12.68 -19.51 -12.42
C SER A 238 -13.88 -20.19 -11.75
N GLY A 239 -14.23 -21.40 -12.20
CA GLY A 239 -15.32 -22.18 -11.63
C GLY A 239 -14.87 -23.27 -10.66
N MET A 240 -15.64 -24.36 -10.63
CA MET A 240 -15.34 -25.56 -9.85
C MET A 240 -13.93 -26.11 -10.10
N GLY A 241 -13.29 -26.60 -9.04
CA GLY A 241 -11.92 -27.11 -9.05
C GLY A 241 -10.88 -26.10 -8.56
N SER A 242 -11.28 -24.85 -8.30
CA SER A 242 -10.39 -23.81 -7.74
C SER A 242 -10.32 -23.82 -6.20
N GLN A 243 -11.17 -24.59 -5.53
CA GLN A 243 -11.22 -24.68 -4.07
C GLN A 243 -10.03 -25.48 -3.50
N TRP A 244 -9.57 -25.10 -2.31
CA TRP A 244 -8.53 -25.80 -1.57
C TRP A 244 -8.68 -25.57 -0.05
N PRO A 245 -8.29 -26.52 0.81
CA PRO A 245 -8.49 -26.43 2.26
C PRO A 245 -7.88 -25.16 2.86
N GLY A 246 -8.65 -24.39 3.63
CA GLY A 246 -8.20 -23.13 4.21
C GLY A 246 -8.09 -21.96 3.24
N MET A 247 -8.75 -22.01 2.07
CA MET A 247 -8.59 -21.00 1.00
C MET A 247 -8.82 -19.54 1.37
N ALA A 248 -9.55 -19.23 2.45
CA ALA A 248 -9.75 -17.87 2.94
C ALA A 248 -8.78 -17.45 4.05
N LYS A 249 -8.14 -18.41 4.74
CA LYS A 249 -7.50 -18.25 6.05
C LYS A 249 -6.53 -17.07 6.12
N PHE A 250 -5.62 -16.95 5.16
CA PHE A 250 -4.63 -15.87 5.19
C PHE A 250 -5.21 -14.50 4.84
N LEU A 251 -6.13 -14.45 3.88
CA LEU A 251 -6.76 -13.18 3.45
C LEU A 251 -7.78 -12.65 4.47
N MET A 252 -8.25 -13.47 5.41
CA MET A 252 -9.05 -13.00 6.56
C MET A 252 -8.32 -11.97 7.44
N GLN A 253 -7.00 -11.82 7.30
CA GLN A 253 -6.26 -10.75 7.97
C GLN A 253 -6.51 -9.36 7.33
N LEU A 254 -7.01 -9.31 6.09
CA LEU A 254 -7.40 -8.08 5.42
C LEU A 254 -8.83 -7.70 5.83
N PRO A 255 -9.07 -6.53 6.46
CA PRO A 255 -10.39 -6.18 6.99
C PRO A 255 -11.51 -6.14 5.94
N VAL A 256 -11.18 -5.79 4.69
CA VAL A 256 -12.15 -5.75 3.58
C VAL A 256 -12.58 -7.16 3.19
N PHE A 257 -11.62 -8.06 3.01
CA PHE A 257 -11.89 -9.47 2.69
C PHE A 257 -12.64 -10.16 3.83
N ALA A 258 -12.20 -9.98 5.07
CA ALA A 258 -12.85 -10.57 6.24
C ALA A 258 -14.32 -10.16 6.36
N ARG A 259 -14.62 -8.88 6.12
CA ARG A 259 -15.99 -8.36 6.15
C ARG A 259 -16.87 -9.01 5.09
N ALA A 260 -16.35 -9.22 3.88
CA ALA A 260 -17.07 -9.91 2.81
C ALA A 260 -17.42 -11.35 3.21
N ILE A 261 -16.45 -12.10 3.75
CA ILE A 261 -16.65 -13.48 4.21
C ILE A 261 -17.66 -13.53 5.38
N HIS A 262 -17.54 -12.64 6.36
CA HIS A 262 -18.50 -12.57 7.48
C HIS A 262 -19.91 -12.23 7.01
N THR A 263 -20.05 -11.35 6.02
CA THR A 263 -21.36 -11.02 5.42
C THR A 263 -21.97 -12.26 4.78
N CYS A 264 -21.19 -12.97 3.94
CA CYS A 264 -21.63 -14.22 3.32
C CYS A 264 -21.99 -15.29 4.37
N HIS A 265 -21.20 -15.42 5.43
CA HIS A 265 -21.44 -16.36 6.51
C HIS A 265 -22.78 -16.06 7.21
N ASN A 266 -23.02 -14.81 7.57
CA ASN A 266 -24.24 -14.39 8.25
C ASN A 266 -25.49 -14.66 7.40
N THR A 267 -25.42 -14.43 6.08
CA THR A 267 -26.50 -14.79 5.15
C THR A 267 -26.83 -16.28 5.20
N LEU A 268 -25.80 -17.14 5.27
CA LEU A 268 -25.96 -18.60 5.23
C LEU A 268 -26.27 -19.25 6.59
N LEU A 269 -26.16 -18.52 7.71
CA LEU A 269 -26.54 -19.03 9.04
C LEU A 269 -28.00 -19.51 9.07
N SER A 270 -28.90 -18.74 8.46
CA SER A 270 -30.33 -19.10 8.34
C SER A 270 -30.59 -20.38 7.54
N LYS A 271 -29.59 -20.83 6.78
CA LYS A 271 -29.61 -22.04 5.95
C LYS A 271 -28.86 -23.22 6.60
N GLY A 272 -28.40 -23.06 7.84
CA GLY A 272 -27.70 -24.09 8.61
C GLY A 272 -26.28 -24.36 8.12
N LEU A 273 -25.66 -23.45 7.35
CA LEU A 273 -24.32 -23.65 6.81
C LEU A 273 -23.29 -22.74 7.50
N ASN A 274 -22.24 -23.36 8.06
CA ASN A 274 -21.12 -22.64 8.64
C ASN A 274 -20.06 -22.34 7.57
N LEU A 275 -20.23 -21.21 6.87
CA LEU A 275 -19.29 -20.81 5.82
C LEU A 275 -17.86 -20.58 6.34
N LEU A 276 -17.70 -20.03 7.55
CA LEU A 276 -16.36 -19.77 8.11
C LEU A 276 -15.57 -21.06 8.26
N ASP A 277 -16.20 -22.11 8.78
CA ASP A 277 -15.59 -23.44 8.81
C ASP A 277 -15.27 -23.94 7.39
N ALA A 278 -16.22 -23.86 6.46
CA ALA A 278 -16.03 -24.33 5.08
C ALA A 278 -14.83 -23.69 4.35
N VAL A 279 -14.48 -22.43 4.65
CA VAL A 279 -13.39 -21.70 3.95
C VAL A 279 -12.10 -21.57 4.75
N THR A 280 -12.10 -21.89 6.05
CA THR A 280 -10.90 -21.80 6.92
C THR A 280 -10.40 -23.15 7.43
N ASN A 281 -11.23 -24.19 7.36
CA ASN A 281 -10.85 -25.54 7.73
C ASN A 281 -9.83 -26.13 6.74
N GLU A 282 -8.76 -26.69 7.29
CA GLU A 282 -7.61 -27.22 6.54
C GLU A 282 -7.72 -28.74 6.28
N ASP A 283 -8.84 -29.37 6.65
CA ASP A 283 -9.12 -30.77 6.31
C ASP A 283 -9.17 -30.94 4.78
N PRO A 284 -8.33 -31.81 4.19
CA PRO A 284 -8.36 -32.13 2.76
C PRO A 284 -9.74 -32.56 2.23
N LYS A 285 -10.61 -33.09 3.09
CA LYS A 285 -11.94 -33.59 2.73
C LYS A 285 -13.06 -32.56 2.84
N ILE A 286 -12.76 -31.33 3.29
CA ILE A 286 -13.81 -30.31 3.53
C ILE A 286 -14.67 -30.02 2.28
N PHE A 287 -14.08 -30.19 1.08
CA PHE A 287 -14.73 -29.98 -0.21
C PHE A 287 -15.24 -31.26 -0.88
N ASP A 288 -15.15 -32.42 -0.23
CA ASP A 288 -15.92 -33.60 -0.64
C ASP A 288 -17.42 -33.31 -0.54
N ASN A 289 -17.80 -32.39 0.37
CA ASN A 289 -19.09 -31.74 0.34
C ASN A 289 -19.12 -30.67 -0.76
N ILE A 290 -19.78 -30.99 -1.87
CA ILE A 290 -19.90 -30.11 -3.02
C ILE A 290 -20.50 -28.74 -2.65
N LEU A 291 -21.45 -28.68 -1.71
CA LEU A 291 -22.07 -27.43 -1.28
C LEU A 291 -21.03 -26.47 -0.68
N ASN A 292 -20.05 -26.99 0.08
CA ASN A 292 -18.95 -26.19 0.63
C ASN A 292 -18.09 -25.59 -0.50
N ALA A 293 -17.88 -26.32 -1.59
CA ALA A 293 -17.13 -25.82 -2.74
C ALA A 293 -17.87 -24.66 -3.42
N PHE A 294 -19.17 -24.81 -3.69
CA PHE A 294 -19.99 -23.77 -4.32
C PHE A 294 -19.97 -22.46 -3.52
N VAL A 295 -20.36 -22.53 -2.25
CA VAL A 295 -20.46 -21.32 -1.39
C VAL A 295 -19.09 -20.76 -1.05
N GLY A 296 -18.08 -21.61 -0.90
CA GLY A 296 -16.72 -21.19 -0.62
C GLY A 296 -16.09 -20.42 -1.78
N ILE A 297 -16.19 -20.94 -3.01
CA ILE A 297 -15.68 -20.26 -4.20
C ILE A 297 -16.36 -18.90 -4.37
N ALA A 298 -17.69 -18.86 -4.23
CA ALA A 298 -18.45 -17.62 -4.33
C ALA A 298 -18.00 -16.59 -3.29
N ALA A 299 -17.90 -16.98 -2.02
CA ALA A 299 -17.48 -16.08 -0.94
C ALA A 299 -16.07 -15.52 -1.14
N VAL A 300 -15.12 -16.37 -1.56
CA VAL A 300 -13.75 -15.94 -1.85
C VAL A 300 -13.72 -14.99 -3.06
N GLN A 301 -14.48 -15.26 -4.12
CA GLN A 301 -14.57 -14.37 -5.27
C GLN A 301 -15.13 -12.99 -4.91
N ILE A 302 -16.17 -12.93 -4.08
CA ILE A 302 -16.71 -11.66 -3.52
C ILE A 302 -15.60 -10.91 -2.78
N GLY A 303 -14.91 -11.57 -1.85
CA GLY A 303 -13.84 -10.96 -1.08
C GLY A 303 -12.68 -10.44 -1.94
N LEU A 304 -12.30 -11.18 -2.99
CA LEU A 304 -11.24 -10.75 -3.92
C LEU A 304 -11.66 -9.53 -4.74
N VAL A 305 -12.91 -9.49 -5.22
CA VAL A 305 -13.45 -8.31 -5.91
C VAL A 305 -13.45 -7.10 -5.00
N ASP A 306 -13.87 -7.25 -3.75
CA ASP A 306 -13.88 -6.14 -2.78
C ASP A 306 -12.48 -5.61 -2.48
N VAL A 307 -11.48 -6.49 -2.39
CA VAL A 307 -10.08 -6.09 -2.22
C VAL A 307 -9.58 -5.31 -3.44
N LEU A 308 -9.86 -5.77 -4.66
CA LEU A 308 -9.46 -5.09 -5.90
C LEU A 308 -10.11 -3.70 -6.01
N ARG A 309 -11.41 -3.59 -5.74
CA ARG A 309 -12.13 -2.31 -5.73
C ARG A 309 -11.62 -1.37 -4.65
N CYS A 310 -11.27 -1.88 -3.47
CA CYS A 310 -10.70 -1.07 -2.38
C CYS A 310 -9.39 -0.38 -2.78
N VAL A 311 -8.61 -0.97 -3.69
CA VAL A 311 -7.37 -0.37 -4.21
C VAL A 311 -7.57 0.36 -5.55
N GLY A 312 -8.83 0.57 -5.96
CA GLY A 312 -9.20 1.33 -7.15
C GLY A 312 -9.05 0.57 -8.48
N VAL A 313 -8.98 -0.76 -8.44
CA VAL A 313 -8.93 -1.59 -9.65
C VAL A 313 -10.34 -2.02 -10.03
N GLU A 314 -10.82 -1.50 -11.15
CA GLU A 314 -12.11 -1.86 -11.77
C GLU A 314 -11.87 -2.57 -13.11
N PRO A 315 -12.74 -3.52 -13.50
CA PRO A 315 -12.64 -4.20 -14.79
C PRO A 315 -13.15 -3.32 -15.94
N ASP A 316 -12.46 -3.37 -17.07
CA ASP A 316 -12.98 -2.96 -18.38
C ASP A 316 -13.70 -4.12 -19.10
N GLY A 317 -13.47 -5.38 -18.67
CA GLY A 317 -14.13 -6.57 -19.18
C GLY A 317 -14.21 -7.68 -18.13
N ILE A 318 -15.23 -8.53 -18.22
CA ILE A 318 -15.53 -9.58 -17.23
C ILE A 318 -15.85 -10.88 -17.97
N ILE A 319 -15.22 -11.98 -17.57
CA ILE A 319 -15.52 -13.33 -18.09
C ILE A 319 -15.60 -14.31 -16.94
N GLY A 320 -16.64 -15.14 -16.95
CA GLY A 320 -16.84 -16.22 -16.00
C GLY A 320 -16.72 -17.57 -16.67
N HIS A 321 -16.16 -18.53 -15.94
CA HIS A 321 -16.16 -19.93 -16.35
C HIS A 321 -17.06 -20.72 -15.42
N SER A 322 -18.18 -21.24 -15.94
CA SER A 322 -19.09 -22.10 -15.17
C SER A 322 -19.61 -21.38 -13.91
N LEU A 323 -19.32 -21.89 -12.71
CA LEU A 323 -19.65 -21.27 -11.44
C LEU A 323 -19.16 -19.81 -11.33
N GLY A 324 -18.04 -19.48 -11.98
CA GLY A 324 -17.48 -18.13 -11.97
C GLY A 324 -18.39 -17.05 -12.57
N GLU A 325 -19.41 -17.42 -13.37
CA GLU A 325 -20.39 -16.43 -13.86
C GLU A 325 -21.20 -15.77 -12.73
N GLN A 326 -21.36 -16.44 -11.58
CA GLN A 326 -21.94 -15.80 -10.39
C GLN A 326 -21.06 -14.66 -9.87
N GLY A 327 -19.74 -14.86 -9.89
CA GLY A 327 -18.75 -13.83 -9.58
C GLY A 327 -18.77 -12.67 -10.57
N CYS A 328 -19.06 -12.95 -11.84
CA CYS A 328 -19.26 -11.92 -12.85
C CYS A 328 -20.47 -11.05 -12.54
N GLY A 329 -21.59 -11.66 -12.16
CA GLY A 329 -22.79 -10.93 -11.74
C GLY A 329 -22.52 -9.96 -10.58
N TYR A 330 -21.67 -10.35 -9.62
CA TYR A 330 -21.26 -9.46 -8.53
C TYR A 330 -20.29 -8.36 -8.97
N ALA A 331 -19.31 -8.70 -9.80
CA ALA A 331 -18.33 -7.75 -10.31
C ALA A 331 -18.93 -6.73 -11.29
N ASP A 332 -20.02 -7.08 -11.97
CA ASP A 332 -20.78 -6.18 -12.84
C ASP A 332 -21.88 -5.40 -12.09
N GLY A 333 -22.16 -5.76 -10.83
CA GLY A 333 -23.17 -5.10 -9.99
C GLY A 333 -24.60 -5.61 -10.18
N CYS A 334 -24.81 -6.64 -11.00
CA CYS A 334 -26.09 -7.32 -11.16
C CYS A 334 -26.50 -8.15 -9.93
N PHE A 335 -25.53 -8.63 -9.15
CA PHE A 335 -25.76 -9.30 -7.86
C PHE A 335 -25.27 -8.47 -6.69
N THR A 336 -26.08 -8.40 -5.64
CA THR A 336 -25.58 -8.09 -4.29
C THR A 336 -24.78 -9.27 -3.73
N THR A 337 -23.99 -9.02 -2.69
CA THR A 337 -23.30 -10.07 -1.92
C THR A 337 -24.23 -11.20 -1.50
N GLU A 338 -25.42 -10.84 -0.98
CA GLU A 338 -26.44 -11.79 -0.55
C GLU A 338 -27.01 -12.61 -1.72
N GLN A 339 -27.32 -11.96 -2.84
CA GLN A 339 -27.85 -12.65 -4.02
C GLN A 339 -26.82 -13.64 -4.60
N MET A 340 -25.56 -13.23 -4.70
CA MET A 340 -24.50 -14.11 -5.20
C MET A 340 -24.32 -15.33 -4.30
N ILE A 341 -24.20 -15.14 -2.98
CA ILE A 341 -23.97 -16.27 -2.06
C ILE A 341 -25.18 -17.20 -1.94
N LEU A 342 -26.41 -16.67 -1.99
CA LEU A 342 -27.62 -17.48 -2.00
C LEU A 342 -27.79 -18.24 -3.32
N SER A 343 -27.39 -17.64 -4.45
CA SER A 343 -27.37 -18.32 -5.76
C SER A 343 -26.38 -19.49 -5.75
N ALA A 344 -25.19 -19.30 -5.19
CA ALA A 344 -24.21 -20.38 -5.01
C ALA A 344 -24.74 -21.48 -4.09
N TYR A 345 -25.35 -21.11 -2.96
CA TYR A 345 -25.99 -22.05 -2.04
C TYR A 345 -27.10 -22.85 -2.72
N ALA A 346 -28.03 -22.19 -3.41
CA ALA A 346 -29.15 -22.84 -4.07
C ALA A 346 -28.66 -23.84 -5.13
N ARG A 347 -27.65 -23.45 -5.93
CA ARG A 347 -27.05 -24.33 -6.95
C ARG A 347 -26.34 -25.54 -6.34
N GLY A 348 -25.59 -25.34 -5.26
CA GLY A 348 -24.94 -26.44 -4.53
C GLY A 348 -25.95 -27.37 -3.85
N LYS A 349 -27.03 -26.81 -3.28
CA LYS A 349 -28.08 -27.56 -2.60
C LYS A 349 -28.91 -28.38 -3.59
N ALA A 350 -29.28 -27.79 -4.73
CA ALA A 350 -29.95 -28.50 -5.81
C ALA A 350 -29.10 -29.67 -6.34
N SER A 351 -27.78 -29.48 -6.45
CA SER A 351 -26.84 -30.54 -6.83
C SER A 351 -26.83 -31.74 -5.87
N LEU A 352 -27.02 -31.49 -4.56
CA LEU A 352 -27.11 -32.54 -3.53
C LEU A 352 -28.47 -33.23 -3.49
N ASP A 353 -29.55 -32.46 -3.72
CA ASP A 353 -30.92 -32.95 -3.59
C ASP A 353 -31.40 -33.66 -4.86
N ALA A 354 -30.79 -33.35 -6.01
CA ALA A 354 -31.08 -34.02 -7.27
C ALA A 354 -30.51 -35.45 -7.24
N GLY A 355 -31.36 -36.44 -7.54
CA GLY A 355 -30.97 -37.84 -7.72
C GLY A 355 -30.20 -38.06 -9.03
N LEU A 356 -29.05 -37.40 -9.17
CA LEU A 356 -28.23 -37.43 -10.38
C LEU A 356 -27.52 -38.77 -10.52
N ILE A 357 -27.16 -39.10 -11.77
CA ILE A 357 -26.26 -40.23 -12.02
C ILE A 357 -24.89 -39.96 -11.40
N LYS A 358 -24.12 -41.03 -11.18
CA LYS A 358 -22.70 -40.89 -10.89
C LYS A 358 -21.97 -40.38 -12.14
N GLY A 359 -21.63 -39.10 -12.15
CA GLY A 359 -20.98 -38.40 -13.25
C GLY A 359 -19.50 -38.16 -12.99
N MET A 360 -18.78 -37.77 -14.04
CA MET A 360 -17.38 -37.36 -13.97
C MET A 360 -17.11 -36.29 -15.01
N MET A 361 -16.17 -35.39 -14.68
CA MET A 361 -15.60 -34.46 -15.64
C MET A 361 -14.09 -34.64 -15.75
N ALA A 362 -13.54 -34.44 -16.95
CA ALA A 362 -12.10 -34.54 -17.19
C ALA A 362 -11.60 -33.46 -18.14
N ALA A 363 -10.53 -32.76 -17.76
CA ALA A 363 -9.83 -31.84 -18.63
C ALA A 363 -8.95 -32.63 -19.61
N VAL A 364 -9.03 -32.29 -20.90
CA VAL A 364 -8.31 -32.95 -21.99
C VAL A 364 -7.46 -31.91 -22.73
N GLY A 365 -6.25 -32.32 -23.13
CA GLY A 365 -5.29 -31.54 -23.92
C GLY A 365 -5.56 -31.59 -25.42
N MET A 366 -6.83 -31.55 -25.80
CA MET A 366 -7.31 -31.45 -27.17
C MET A 366 -8.45 -30.42 -27.21
N GLY A 367 -8.52 -29.63 -28.27
CA GLY A 367 -9.55 -28.62 -28.45
C GLY A 367 -10.90 -29.19 -28.89
N TYR A 368 -11.96 -28.39 -28.74
CA TYR A 368 -13.31 -28.76 -29.19
C TYR A 368 -13.36 -29.24 -30.65
N LEU A 369 -12.71 -28.51 -31.57
CA LEU A 369 -12.77 -28.82 -33.00
C LEU A 369 -12.17 -30.18 -33.35
N GLU A 370 -11.15 -30.60 -32.60
CA GLU A 370 -10.52 -31.91 -32.77
C GLU A 370 -11.33 -33.01 -32.08
N MET A 371 -11.93 -32.69 -30.94
CA MET A 371 -12.55 -33.64 -30.04
C MET A 371 -14.00 -34.02 -30.41
N LYS A 372 -14.76 -33.09 -31.01
CA LYS A 372 -16.23 -33.21 -31.18
C LYS A 372 -16.69 -34.46 -31.93
N ASP A 373 -15.88 -34.97 -32.85
CA ASP A 373 -16.22 -36.13 -33.70
C ASP A 373 -15.61 -37.45 -33.16
N GLN A 374 -14.97 -37.42 -31.99
CA GLN A 374 -14.26 -38.56 -31.39
C GLN A 374 -14.91 -39.07 -30.10
N LEU A 375 -16.01 -38.47 -29.65
CA LEU A 375 -16.64 -38.76 -28.36
C LEU A 375 -17.35 -40.13 -28.36
N PRO A 376 -17.09 -40.99 -27.36
CA PRO A 376 -17.80 -42.24 -27.21
C PRO A 376 -19.16 -42.05 -26.53
N GLY A 377 -20.17 -42.78 -27.00
CA GLY A 377 -21.41 -43.05 -26.28
C GLY A 377 -22.05 -41.81 -25.66
N ASN A 378 -22.02 -41.73 -24.33
CA ASN A 378 -22.68 -40.72 -23.53
C ASN A 378 -21.78 -39.59 -23.02
N VAL A 379 -20.55 -39.50 -23.53
CA VAL A 379 -19.60 -38.45 -23.14
C VAL A 379 -19.81 -37.20 -24.00
N GLU A 380 -19.96 -36.04 -23.36
CA GLU A 380 -20.15 -34.73 -24.00
C GLU A 380 -18.95 -33.82 -23.73
N ILE A 381 -18.72 -32.83 -24.60
CA ILE A 381 -17.78 -31.74 -24.32
C ILE A 381 -18.55 -30.64 -23.58
N ALA A 382 -18.22 -30.45 -22.31
CA ALA A 382 -18.84 -29.49 -21.41
C ALA A 382 -18.20 -28.10 -21.46
N CYS A 383 -16.87 -28.02 -21.61
CA CYS A 383 -16.16 -26.74 -21.57
C CYS A 383 -15.17 -26.60 -22.73
N HIS A 384 -15.14 -25.44 -23.37
CA HIS A 384 -14.15 -25.06 -24.38
C HIS A 384 -13.14 -24.11 -23.74
N ASN A 385 -12.03 -24.64 -23.22
CA ASN A 385 -11.12 -23.86 -22.39
C ASN A 385 -10.09 -23.08 -23.22
N SER A 386 -9.58 -23.68 -24.28
CA SER A 386 -8.66 -23.04 -25.23
C SER A 386 -8.76 -23.72 -26.60
N LYS A 387 -7.95 -23.24 -27.56
CA LYS A 387 -7.82 -23.88 -28.88
C LYS A 387 -7.44 -25.36 -28.77
N ASP A 388 -6.64 -25.71 -27.76
CA ASP A 388 -6.03 -27.03 -27.61
C ASP A 388 -6.46 -27.68 -26.27
N SER A 389 -7.55 -27.23 -25.65
CA SER A 389 -8.07 -27.83 -24.41
C SER A 389 -9.59 -27.73 -24.28
N CYS A 390 -10.20 -28.83 -23.88
CA CYS A 390 -11.62 -28.91 -23.53
C CYS A 390 -11.82 -29.73 -22.24
N THR A 391 -13.05 -29.74 -21.73
CA THR A 391 -13.45 -30.58 -20.60
C THR A 391 -14.58 -31.49 -21.01
N LEU A 392 -14.40 -32.79 -20.82
CA LEU A 392 -15.41 -33.83 -21.02
C LEU A 392 -16.31 -33.94 -19.79
N SER A 393 -17.55 -34.37 -20.01
CA SER A 393 -18.57 -34.57 -18.96
C SER A 393 -19.50 -35.72 -19.36
N GLY A 394 -19.87 -36.57 -18.40
CA GLY A 394 -20.76 -37.71 -18.65
C GLY A 394 -20.75 -38.74 -17.53
N PRO A 395 -21.30 -39.96 -17.77
CA PRO A 395 -21.28 -41.04 -16.79
C PRO A 395 -19.86 -41.40 -16.35
N ALA A 396 -19.65 -41.63 -15.05
CA ALA A 396 -18.31 -41.74 -14.49
C ALA A 396 -17.47 -42.86 -15.11
N GLU A 397 -18.07 -44.02 -15.34
CA GLU A 397 -17.37 -45.18 -15.92
C GLU A 397 -16.97 -44.93 -17.40
N GLU A 398 -17.85 -44.30 -18.18
CA GLU A 398 -17.59 -44.00 -19.60
C GLU A 398 -16.51 -42.93 -19.75
N VAL A 399 -16.57 -41.85 -18.95
CA VAL A 399 -15.55 -40.80 -18.96
C VAL A 399 -14.21 -41.35 -18.48
N ALA A 400 -14.18 -42.18 -17.42
CA ALA A 400 -12.96 -42.77 -16.92
C ALA A 400 -12.29 -43.70 -17.96
N ALA A 401 -13.07 -44.56 -18.60
CA ALA A 401 -12.56 -45.44 -19.66
C ALA A 401 -11.95 -44.64 -20.81
N TYR A 402 -12.63 -43.57 -21.22
CA TYR A 402 -12.15 -42.75 -22.32
C TYR A 402 -10.93 -41.89 -21.96
N VAL A 403 -10.84 -41.42 -20.71
CA VAL A 403 -9.63 -40.77 -20.19
C VAL A 403 -8.42 -41.70 -20.28
N GLU A 404 -8.57 -42.98 -19.93
CA GLU A 404 -7.47 -43.95 -20.03
C GLU A 404 -7.11 -44.26 -21.49
N GLU A 405 -8.09 -44.32 -22.40
CA GLU A 405 -7.84 -44.44 -23.84
C GLU A 405 -7.02 -43.25 -24.36
N LEU A 406 -7.42 -42.03 -24.03
CA LEU A 406 -6.72 -40.81 -24.43
C LEU A 406 -5.28 -40.77 -23.89
N LYS A 407 -5.08 -41.17 -22.62
CA LYS A 407 -3.73 -41.32 -22.06
C LYS A 407 -2.90 -42.36 -22.81
N GLY A 408 -3.51 -43.49 -23.20
CA GLY A 408 -2.86 -44.51 -24.02
C GLY A 408 -2.40 -43.99 -25.38
N ARG A 409 -3.08 -42.98 -25.92
CA ARG A 409 -2.71 -42.25 -27.15
C ARG A 409 -1.70 -41.12 -26.92
N GLY A 410 -1.22 -40.92 -25.70
CA GLY A 410 -0.30 -39.85 -25.32
C GLY A 410 -0.95 -38.47 -25.16
N VAL A 411 -2.28 -38.41 -25.07
CA VAL A 411 -3.03 -37.16 -24.85
C VAL A 411 -3.14 -36.87 -23.35
N PHE A 412 -2.94 -35.61 -22.96
CA PHE A 412 -3.21 -35.18 -21.58
C PHE A 412 -4.70 -35.35 -21.26
N ALA A 413 -5.03 -36.12 -20.24
CA ALA A 413 -6.38 -36.23 -19.72
C ALA A 413 -6.35 -36.39 -18.19
N LYS A 414 -7.07 -35.52 -17.46
CA LYS A 414 -7.08 -35.48 -16.00
C LYS A 414 -8.48 -35.22 -15.45
N ALA A 415 -8.90 -36.05 -14.48
CA ALA A 415 -10.15 -35.86 -13.75
C ALA A 415 -10.20 -34.51 -13.01
N VAL A 416 -11.38 -33.89 -12.97
CA VAL A 416 -11.67 -32.69 -12.19
C VAL A 416 -12.53 -33.09 -10.99
N ASN A 417 -12.21 -32.58 -9.80
CA ASN A 417 -13.04 -32.85 -8.62
C ASN A 417 -14.34 -32.02 -8.69
N VAL A 418 -15.42 -32.70 -9.06
CA VAL A 418 -16.76 -32.12 -9.24
C VAL A 418 -17.82 -32.84 -8.39
N GLY A 419 -17.40 -33.59 -7.37
CA GLY A 419 -18.31 -34.28 -6.45
C GLY A 419 -19.20 -35.33 -7.13
N ASP A 420 -18.64 -36.11 -8.07
CA ASP A 420 -19.35 -37.14 -8.85
C ASP A 420 -20.51 -36.61 -9.71
N ILE A 421 -20.44 -35.36 -10.19
CA ILE A 421 -21.48 -34.72 -11.01
C ILE A 421 -20.96 -34.39 -12.42
N ALA A 422 -21.75 -34.72 -13.44
CA ALA A 422 -21.48 -34.39 -14.84
C ALA A 422 -22.02 -32.99 -15.21
N PHE A 423 -21.43 -31.91 -14.69
CA PHE A 423 -21.90 -30.56 -15.00
C PHE A 423 -21.82 -30.23 -16.50
N HIS A 424 -22.69 -29.31 -16.96
CA HIS A 424 -22.75 -28.80 -18.34
C HIS A 424 -22.91 -29.89 -19.39
N SER A 425 -23.78 -30.83 -19.10
CA SER A 425 -24.18 -31.91 -19.99
C SER A 425 -25.67 -32.14 -19.87
N LYS A 426 -26.24 -33.03 -20.68
CA LYS A 426 -27.66 -33.47 -20.57
C LYS A 426 -28.03 -34.12 -19.23
N TYR A 427 -27.07 -34.33 -18.32
CA TYR A 427 -27.25 -34.99 -17.02
C TYR A 427 -27.57 -34.02 -15.87
N ILE A 428 -27.63 -32.72 -16.13
CA ILE A 428 -28.12 -31.65 -15.24
C ILE A 428 -29.42 -31.11 -15.80
#